data_AF-A0A3D1SJI2-F1
#
_entry.id   AF-A0A3D1SJI2-F1
#
_cell.length_a   1.000
_cell.length_b   1.000
_cell.length_c   1.000
_cell.angle_alpha   90.00
_cell.angle_beta   90.00
_cell.angle_gamma   90.00
#
_symmetry.space_group_name_H-M   'P 1'
#
loop_
_entity.id
_entity.type
_entity.pdbx_description
1 polymer ?
#
loop_
_entity_poly.entity_id
_entity_poly.type
_entity_poly.pdbx_seq_one_letter_code
_entity_poly.pdbx_strand_id
1 'polypeptide(L)'
;MTLAEESERELVGPQQTTWLERLEQEHDNLRVALNWALQQDENTNETQRRMEIALRLAGALRRFWQMHGHLNEGQTFTEKALSASEGILVTA
;
A
#
# COMPACT_ATOMS: atom_id res chain seq x y z
N MET A 1 3.87 -9.22 5.54
CA MET A 1 4.32 -8.02 4.81
C MET A 1 5.43 -7.39 5.62
N THR A 2 6.69 -7.70 5.30
CA THR A 2 7.84 -7.22 6.08
C THR A 2 8.50 -6.03 5.41
N LEU A 3 8.65 -6.05 4.08
CA LEU A 3 9.34 -4.97 3.35
C LEU A 3 8.71 -3.57 3.49
N ALA A 4 7.42 -3.42 3.15
CA ALA A 4 6.77 -2.10 3.19
C ALA A 4 6.74 -1.53 4.61
N GLU A 5 6.41 -2.37 5.61
CA GLU A 5 6.30 -1.96 7.02
C GLU A 5 7.66 -1.68 7.68
N GLU A 6 8.71 -2.41 7.30
CA GLU A 6 10.08 -2.10 7.70
C GLU A 6 10.52 -0.77 7.08
N SER A 7 10.18 -0.54 5.82
CA SER A 7 10.59 0.67 5.11
C SER A 7 10.02 1.93 5.75
N GLU A 8 8.81 1.90 6.31
CA GLU A 8 8.19 3.07 6.95
C GLU A 8 9.10 3.67 8.04
N ARG A 9 9.74 2.80 8.84
CA ARG A 9 10.67 3.20 9.91
C ARG A 9 12.02 3.62 9.37
N GLU A 10 12.54 2.90 8.39
CA GLU A 10 13.89 3.15 7.87
C GLU A 10 13.97 4.36 6.94
N LEU A 11 12.85 4.76 6.32
CA LEU A 11 12.75 5.99 5.52
C LEU A 11 12.91 7.27 6.33
N VAL A 12 12.80 7.23 7.67
CA VAL A 12 13.15 8.36 8.55
C VAL A 12 14.50 8.19 9.26
N GLY A 13 15.20 7.09 8.97
CA GLY A 13 16.46 6.73 9.60
C GLY A 13 17.68 6.95 8.71
N PRO A 14 18.88 6.57 9.20
CA PRO A 14 20.14 6.70 8.46
C PRO A 14 20.18 5.91 7.15
N GLN A 15 19.35 4.87 7.03
CA GLN A 15 19.30 4.01 5.85
C GLN A 15 18.29 4.50 4.79
N GLN A 16 17.78 5.73 4.91
CA GLN A 16 16.74 6.28 4.03
C GLN A 16 17.04 6.05 2.54
N THR A 17 18.22 6.43 2.06
CA THR A 17 18.58 6.28 0.64
C THR A 17 18.56 4.82 0.18
N THR A 18 19.15 3.92 0.97
CA THR A 18 19.15 2.47 0.68
C THR A 18 17.73 1.92 0.59
N TRP A 19 16.84 2.35 1.48
CA TRP A 19 15.45 1.91 1.47
C TRP A 19 14.64 2.52 0.33
N LEU A 20 14.88 3.77 -0.02
CA LEU A 20 14.27 4.39 -1.21
C LEU A 20 14.66 3.66 -2.48
N GLU A 21 15.95 3.38 -2.68
CA GLU A 21 16.43 2.61 -3.84
C GLU A 21 15.83 1.20 -3.89
N ARG A 22 15.72 0.54 -2.74
CA ARG A 22 15.11 -0.79 -2.66
C ARG A 22 13.61 -0.76 -2.97
N LEU A 23 12.88 0.24 -2.48
CA LEU A 23 11.46 0.40 -2.77
C LEU A 23 11.22 0.74 -4.24
N GLU A 24 12.10 1.52 -4.85
CA GLU A 24 12.06 1.81 -6.30
C GLU A 24 12.22 0.51 -7.11
N GLN A 25 13.20 -0.33 -6.76
CA GLN A 25 13.40 -1.64 -7.42
C GLN A 25 12.18 -2.56 -7.28
N GLU A 26 11.48 -2.47 -6.15
CA GLU A 26 10.30 -3.29 -5.85
C GLU A 26 8.99 -2.61 -6.23
N HIS A 27 9.03 -1.42 -6.84
CA HIS A 27 7.84 -0.57 -7.02
C HIS A 27 6.77 -1.27 -7.86
N ASP A 28 7.16 -1.92 -8.95
CA ASP A 28 6.23 -2.69 -9.79
C ASP A 28 5.61 -3.87 -9.02
N ASN A 29 6.39 -4.57 -8.21
CA ASN A 29 5.88 -5.67 -7.38
C ASN A 29 4.90 -5.15 -6.32
N LEU A 30 5.19 -3.99 -5.73
CA LEU A 30 4.30 -3.31 -4.78
C LEU A 30 2.99 -2.86 -5.44
N ARG A 31 3.06 -2.36 -6.68
CA ARG A 31 1.87 -2.03 -7.48
C ARG A 31 1.04 -3.27 -7.79
N VAL A 32 1.66 -4.38 -8.15
CA VAL A 32 0.96 -5.65 -8.37
C VAL A 32 0.27 -6.11 -7.09
N ALA A 33 0.96 -6.05 -5.96
CA ALA A 33 0.40 -6.41 -4.65
C ALA A 33 -0.79 -5.52 -4.26
N LEU A 34 -0.69 -4.20 -4.44
CA LEU A 34 -1.78 -3.26 -4.19
C LEU A 34 -2.99 -3.53 -5.08
N ASN A 35 -2.78 -3.77 -6.38
CA ASN A 35 -3.88 -4.09 -7.29
C ASN A 35 -4.56 -5.42 -6.93
N TRP A 36 -3.78 -6.47 -6.62
CA TRP A 36 -4.32 -7.74 -6.17
C TRP A 36 -5.14 -7.59 -4.88
N ALA A 37 -4.66 -6.79 -3.93
CA ALA A 37 -5.32 -6.54 -2.66
C ALA A 37 -6.63 -5.73 -2.80
N LEU A 38 -6.77 -4.94 -3.87
CA LEU A 38 -7.96 -4.15 -4.17
C LEU A 38 -8.99 -4.89 -5.04
N GLN A 39 -8.69 -6.10 -5.53
CA GLN A 39 -9.63 -6.90 -6.30
C GLN A 39 -10.72 -7.47 -5.39
N GLN A 40 -11.98 -7.29 -5.80
CA GLN A 40 -13.11 -7.95 -5.15
C GLN A 40 -13.28 -9.38 -5.67
N ASP A 41 -13.76 -10.25 -4.79
CA ASP A 41 -14.01 -11.66 -5.02
C ASP A 41 -15.31 -12.06 -4.31
N GLU A 42 -15.88 -13.19 -4.71
CA GLU A 42 -17.12 -13.74 -4.17
C GLU A 42 -16.98 -14.13 -2.68
N ASN A 43 -15.75 -14.38 -2.21
CA ASN A 43 -15.49 -14.68 -0.80
C ASN A 43 -15.28 -13.40 0.03
N THR A 44 -16.33 -13.00 0.75
CA THR A 44 -16.35 -11.79 1.61
C THR A 44 -15.20 -11.73 2.62
N ASN A 45 -14.84 -12.86 3.25
CA ASN A 45 -13.79 -12.88 4.28
C ASN A 45 -12.39 -12.63 3.69
N GLU A 46 -12.11 -13.23 2.53
CA GLU A 46 -10.83 -13.02 1.83
C GLU A 46 -10.77 -11.61 1.21
N THR A 47 -11.91 -11.08 0.76
CA THR A 47 -12.03 -9.69 0.30
C THR A 47 -11.72 -8.71 1.44
N GLN A 48 -12.27 -8.90 2.64
CA GLN A 48 -11.98 -8.07 3.82
C GLN A 48 -10.47 -8.10 4.16
N ARG A 49 -9.88 -9.29 4.22
CA ARG A 49 -8.46 -9.45 4.54
C ARG A 49 -7.55 -8.76 3.52
N ARG A 50 -7.88 -8.86 2.22
CA ARG A 50 -7.14 -8.19 1.15
C ARG A 50 -7.26 -6.67 1.23
N MET A 51 -8.41 -6.13 1.60
CA MET A 51 -8.56 -4.69 1.81
C MET A 51 -7.72 -4.17 2.99
N GLU A 52 -7.65 -4.91 4.10
CA GLU A 52 -6.74 -4.59 5.21
C GLU A 52 -5.27 -4.58 4.76
N ILE A 53 -4.89 -5.53 3.88
CA ILE A 53 -3.57 -5.57 3.24
C ILE A 53 -3.32 -4.31 2.40
N ALA A 54 -4.30 -3.91 1.56
CA ALA A 54 -4.19 -2.72 0.73
C ALA A 54 -4.00 -1.45 1.57
N LEU A 55 -4.76 -1.28 2.66
CA LEU A 55 -4.63 -0.14 3.57
C LEU A 55 -3.25 -0.09 4.24
N ARG A 56 -2.76 -1.23 4.74
CA ARG A 56 -1.43 -1.30 5.37
C ARG A 56 -0.31 -0.96 4.38
N LEU A 57 -0.37 -1.50 3.16
CA LEU A 57 0.60 -1.19 2.11
C LEU A 57 0.56 0.30 1.74
N ALA A 58 -0.63 0.85 1.52
CA ALA A 58 -0.78 2.26 1.17
C ALA A 58 -0.25 3.21 2.26
N GLY A 59 -0.53 2.89 3.53
CA GLY A 59 0.01 3.66 4.67
C GLY A 59 1.54 3.62 4.72
N ALA A 60 2.12 2.42 4.62
CA ALA A 60 3.56 2.22 4.72
C ALA A 60 4.35 2.86 3.55
N LEU A 61 3.78 2.86 2.34
CA LEU A 61 4.41 3.42 1.14
C LEU A 61 4.22 4.93 0.98
N ARG A 62 3.44 5.59 1.83
CA ARG A 62 3.14 7.03 1.76
C ARG A 62 4.39 7.89 1.68
N ARG A 63 5.41 7.61 2.50
CA ARG A 63 6.67 8.37 2.51
C ARG A 63 7.48 8.17 1.24
N PHE A 64 7.54 6.93 0.74
CA PHE A 64 8.18 6.63 -0.54
C PHE A 64 7.56 7.45 -1.67
N TRP A 65 6.23 7.44 -1.81
CA TRP A 65 5.56 8.22 -2.86
C TRP A 65 5.81 9.73 -2.75
N GLN A 66 5.90 10.26 -1.52
CA GLN A 66 6.24 11.67 -1.29
C GLN A 66 7.67 12.02 -1.68
N MET A 67 8.63 11.13 -1.39
CA MET A 67 10.06 11.38 -1.59
C MET A 67 10.51 11.10 -3.03
N HIS A 68 9.90 10.13 -3.72
CA HIS A 68 10.28 9.71 -5.08
C HIS A 68 9.39 10.30 -6.21
N GLY A 69 8.37 11.10 -5.87
CA GLY A 69 7.56 11.81 -6.87
C GLY A 69 6.35 11.03 -7.41
N HIS A 70 5.96 9.93 -6.76
CA HIS A 70 4.79 9.12 -7.13
C HIS A 70 3.49 9.55 -6.42
N LEU A 71 3.37 10.84 -6.08
CA LEU A 71 2.27 11.36 -5.27
C LEU A 71 0.88 11.03 -5.82
N ASN A 72 0.67 11.21 -7.12
CA ASN A 72 -0.63 10.96 -7.76
C ASN A 72 -1.02 9.47 -7.71
N GLU A 73 -0.03 8.59 -7.91
CA GLU A 73 -0.23 7.15 -7.78
C GLU A 73 -0.57 6.77 -6.35
N GLY A 74 0.20 7.29 -5.38
CA GLY A 74 -0.04 7.04 -3.98
C GLY A 74 -1.40 7.50 -3.50
N GLN A 75 -1.83 8.69 -3.97
CA GLN A 75 -3.18 9.20 -3.73
C GLN A 75 -4.24 8.25 -4.29
N THR A 76 -4.10 7.85 -5.56
CA THR A 76 -5.04 6.95 -6.22
C THR A 76 -5.20 5.62 -5.47
N PHE A 77 -4.09 4.99 -5.05
CA PHE A 77 -4.16 3.73 -4.29
C PHE A 77 -4.75 3.91 -2.90
N THR A 78 -4.42 5.01 -2.22
CA THR A 78 -4.96 5.32 -0.88
C THR A 78 -6.47 5.54 -0.93
N GLU A 79 -6.95 6.33 -1.90
CA GLU A 79 -8.38 6.58 -2.10
C GLU A 79 -9.14 5.28 -2.39
N LYS A 80 -8.62 4.44 -3.29
CA LYS A 80 -9.22 3.13 -3.60
C LYS A 80 -9.28 2.22 -2.37
N ALA A 81 -8.21 2.16 -1.57
CA ALA A 81 -8.16 1.33 -0.37
C ALA A 81 -9.16 1.82 0.70
N LEU A 82 -9.29 3.13 0.87
CA LEU A 82 -10.27 3.72 1.79
C LEU A 82 -11.70 3.46 1.33
N SER A 83 -12.02 3.75 0.07
CA SER A 83 -13.37 3.51 -0.46
C SER A 83 -13.76 2.04 -0.43
N ALA A 84 -12.82 1.13 -0.69
CA ALA A 84 -13.05 -0.31 -0.57
C ALA A 84 -13.38 -0.71 0.88
N SER A 85 -12.64 -0.20 1.86
CA SER A 85 -12.87 -0.46 3.28
C SER A 85 -14.19 0.14 3.79
N GLU A 86 -14.55 1.34 3.36
CA GLU A 86 -15.81 2.01 3.73
C GLU A 86 -17.02 1.32 3.10
N GLY A 87 -16.88 0.85 1.85
CA GLY A 87 -17.90 0.06 1.17
C GLY A 87 -18.28 -1.19 1.93
N ILE A 88 -17.33 -1.84 2.61
CA ILE A 88 -17.62 -2.99 3.48
C ILE A 88 -18.40 -2.55 4.72
N LEU A 89 -17.99 -1.47 5.40
CA LEU A 89 -18.65 -0.97 6.62
C LEU A 89 -20.10 -0.55 6.41
N VAL A 90 -20.49 -0.17 5.19
CA VAL A 90 -21.88 0.19 4.83
C VAL A 90 -22.72 -1.03 4.46
N THR A 91 -22.10 -2.15 4.07
CA THR A 91 -22.79 -3.38 3.62
C THR A 91 -22.84 -4.50 4.66
N ALA A 92 -22.23 -4.31 5.84
CA ALA A 92 -22.23 -5.24 6.98
C ALA A 92 -23.30 -4.87 8.01
#